data_AF-A0A7Y9S3C2-F1
#
_entry.id   AF-A0A7Y9S3C2-F1
#
_cell.length_a   1.000
_cell.length_b   1.000
_cell.length_c   1.000
_cell.angle_alpha   90.00
_cell.angle_beta   90.00
_cell.angle_gamma   90.00
#
_symmetry.space_group_name_H-M   'P 1'
#
loop_
_entity.id
_entity.type
_entity.pdbx_description
1 polymer ?
#
loop_
_entity_poly.entity_id
_entity_poly.type
_entity_poly.pdbx_seq_one_letter_code
_entity_poly.pdbx_strand_id
1 'polypeptide(L)'
;MPKATVTRLTETPNHNVLTAECANPRCDEVIHRTGGRGRPRDYHDEDCRRATADVKRRLESRLEHYKEQVAILSERYAAYEKAPGMGETSEQVDAGALTPDQIRAAREAVSKVEGAAPFLRKHDGDFAAQLIELFDAVAPVVRSHL
;
A
#
# COMPACT_ATOMS: atom_id res chain seq x y z
N MET A 1 -52.02 -13.38 -59.35
CA MET A 1 -51.36 -14.04 -58.19
C MET A 1 -50.42 -13.03 -57.53
N PRO A 2 -50.76 -12.46 -56.36
CA PRO A 2 -49.84 -11.57 -55.64
C PRO A 2 -48.78 -12.42 -54.90
N LYS A 3 -47.49 -12.12 -55.11
CA LYS A 3 -46.39 -12.73 -54.36
C LYS A 3 -46.22 -11.97 -53.05
N ALA A 4 -46.49 -12.64 -51.93
CA ALA A 4 -46.10 -12.19 -50.61
C ALA A 4 -44.59 -12.46 -50.45
N THR A 5 -43.79 -11.41 -50.28
CA THR A 5 -42.37 -11.55 -49.94
C THR A 5 -42.14 -10.93 -48.57
N VAL A 6 -42.03 -11.85 -47.62
CA VAL A 6 -41.61 -11.76 -46.22
C VAL A 6 -40.64 -10.59 -45.94
N THR A 7 -41.11 -9.63 -45.14
CA THR A 7 -40.26 -8.64 -44.47
C THR A 7 -39.48 -9.38 -43.38
N ARG A 8 -38.16 -9.56 -43.58
CA ARG A 8 -37.27 -10.05 -42.52
C ARG A 8 -37.20 -9.00 -41.41
N LEU A 9 -37.68 -9.36 -40.23
CA LEU A 9 -37.36 -8.67 -38.98
C LEU A 9 -35.84 -8.76 -38.78
N THR A 10 -35.15 -7.63 -38.89
CA THR A 10 -33.76 -7.51 -38.49
C THR A 10 -33.69 -7.65 -36.98
N GLU A 11 -33.13 -8.77 -36.51
CA GLU A 11 -32.74 -8.95 -35.11
C GLU A 11 -31.83 -7.79 -34.69
N THR A 12 -32.27 -6.99 -33.73
CA THR A 12 -31.41 -6.04 -33.02
C THR A 12 -30.30 -6.82 -32.32
N PRO A 13 -29.01 -6.53 -32.56
CA PRO A 13 -27.94 -7.17 -31.82
C PRO A 13 -28.11 -6.82 -30.34
N ASN A 14 -28.26 -7.85 -29.50
CA ASN A 14 -28.20 -7.75 -28.04
C ASN A 14 -26.83 -7.21 -27.64
N HIS A 15 -26.68 -5.89 -27.60
CA HIS A 15 -25.52 -5.26 -27.01
C HIS A 15 -25.65 -5.41 -25.49
N ASN A 16 -24.90 -6.34 -24.90
CA ASN A 16 -24.70 -6.37 -23.46
C ASN A 16 -24.13 -5.01 -23.04
N VAL A 17 -24.95 -4.18 -22.41
CA VAL A 17 -24.53 -2.90 -21.83
C VAL A 17 -23.81 -3.22 -20.53
N LEU A 18 -22.51 -3.02 -20.51
CA LEU A 18 -21.70 -3.17 -19.30
C LEU A 18 -21.57 -1.82 -18.63
N THR A 19 -21.91 -1.73 -17.35
CA THR A 19 -21.69 -0.52 -16.54
C THR A 19 -20.32 -0.56 -15.90
N ALA A 20 -19.59 0.55 -15.93
CA ALA A 20 -18.35 0.75 -15.20
C ALA A 20 -18.37 2.13 -14.54
N GLU A 21 -17.61 2.34 -13.48
CA GLU A 21 -17.47 3.66 -12.85
C GLU A 21 -16.36 4.47 -13.52
N CYS A 22 -16.43 5.80 -13.39
CA CYS A 22 -15.40 6.70 -13.86
C CYS A 22 -14.07 6.50 -13.11
N ALA A 23 -12.95 6.47 -13.83
CA ALA A 23 -11.62 6.33 -13.24
C ALA A 23 -11.13 7.57 -12.47
N ASN A 24 -11.86 8.69 -12.49
CA ASN A 24 -11.55 9.85 -11.67
C ASN A 24 -12.04 9.59 -10.24
N PRO A 25 -11.14 9.55 -9.22
CA PRO A 25 -11.52 9.22 -7.84
C PRO A 25 -12.42 10.26 -7.16
N ARG A 26 -12.71 11.39 -7.82
CA ARG A 26 -13.64 12.42 -7.35
C ARG A 26 -14.96 12.44 -8.12
N CYS A 27 -15.18 11.46 -8.99
CA CYS A 27 -16.34 11.40 -9.87
C CYS A 27 -17.05 10.07 -9.69
N ASP A 28 -18.35 10.13 -9.38
CA ASP A 28 -19.19 8.96 -9.15
C ASP A 28 -20.05 8.60 -10.38
N GLU A 29 -19.71 9.12 -11.56
CA GLU A 29 -20.49 8.88 -12.77
C GLU A 29 -20.30 7.45 -13.31
N VAL A 30 -21.42 6.87 -13.75
CA VAL A 30 -21.48 5.54 -14.35
C VAL A 30 -21.33 5.65 -15.87
N ILE A 31 -20.36 4.92 -16.40
CA ILE A 31 -20.08 4.76 -17.82
C ILE A 31 -20.86 3.57 -18.35
N HIS A 32 -21.76 3.82 -19.30
CA HIS A 32 -22.41 2.76 -20.07
C HIS A 32 -21.52 2.36 -21.25
N ARG A 33 -20.96 1.15 -21.20
CA ARG A 33 -20.16 0.58 -22.29
C ARG A 33 -21.05 -0.28 -23.17
N THR A 34 -21.17 0.09 -24.44
CA THR A 34 -21.68 -0.81 -25.47
C THR A 34 -20.63 -1.89 -25.71
N GLY A 35 -21.00 -3.17 -25.57
CA GLY A 35 -20.12 -4.34 -25.73
C GLY A 35 -19.61 -4.59 -27.16
N GLY A 36 -19.13 -3.55 -27.85
CA GLY A 36 -18.51 -3.62 -29.16
C GLY A 36 -17.02 -3.93 -29.11
N ARG A 37 -16.44 -4.31 -30.25
CA ARG A 37 -15.00 -4.52 -30.39
C ARG A 37 -14.28 -3.16 -30.38
N GLY A 38 -13.68 -2.78 -29.24
CA GLY A 38 -12.91 -1.55 -29.07
C GLY A 38 -12.30 -1.45 -27.67
N ARG A 39 -11.35 -0.52 -27.46
CA ARG A 39 -10.81 -0.23 -26.12
C ARG A 39 -11.94 0.40 -25.28
N PRO A 40 -12.26 -0.14 -24.09
CA PRO A 40 -13.24 0.47 -23.22
C PRO A 40 -12.80 1.88 -22.80
N ARG A 41 -13.78 2.79 -22.64
CA ARG A 41 -13.55 4.12 -22.07
C ARG A 41 -13.44 4.01 -20.55
N ASP A 42 -12.45 4.69 -19.99
CA ASP A 42 -12.16 4.72 -18.56
C ASP A 42 -12.76 5.96 -17.87
N TYR A 43 -13.16 6.97 -18.65
CA TYR A 43 -13.76 8.21 -18.20
C TYR A 43 -15.13 8.41 -18.88
N HIS A 44 -16.06 9.08 -18.19
CA HIS A 44 -17.39 9.36 -18.73
C HIS A 44 -17.32 10.33 -19.93
N ASP A 45 -16.38 11.28 -19.90
CA ASP A 45 -16.07 12.19 -21.00
C ASP A 45 -14.57 12.53 -21.09
N GLU A 46 -14.19 13.33 -22.10
CA GLU A 46 -12.80 13.77 -22.29
C GLU A 46 -12.40 14.92 -21.34
N ASP A 47 -13.35 15.71 -20.85
CA ASP A 47 -13.04 16.83 -19.96
C ASP A 47 -12.68 16.33 -18.55
N CYS A 48 -13.38 15.32 -18.04
CA CYS A 48 -13.04 14.60 -16.81
C CYS A 48 -11.68 13.90 -16.92
N ARG A 49 -11.37 13.31 -18.09
CA ARG A 49 -10.04 12.75 -18.35
C ARG A 49 -8.95 13.82 -18.27
N ARG A 50 -9.14 14.98 -18.89
CA ARG A 50 -8.18 16.10 -18.86
C ARG A 50 -8.02 16.66 -17.44
N ALA A 51 -9.12 16.90 -16.74
CA ALA A 51 -9.10 17.38 -15.36
C ALA A 51 -8.36 16.39 -14.43
N THR A 52 -8.58 15.09 -14.60
CA THR A 52 -7.87 14.05 -13.84
C THR A 52 -6.37 14.05 -14.14
N ALA A 53 -5.99 14.19 -15.42
CA ALA A 53 -4.59 14.28 -15.82
C ALA A 53 -3.89 15.50 -15.22
N ASP A 54 -4.56 16.66 -15.21
CA ASP A 54 -4.02 17.89 -14.62
C ASP A 54 -3.83 17.76 -13.10
N VAL A 55 -4.81 17.18 -12.41
CA VAL A 55 -4.71 16.91 -10.96
C VAL A 55 -3.56 15.95 -10.68
N LYS A 56 -3.45 14.86 -11.46
CA LYS A 56 -2.35 13.89 -11.34
C LYS A 56 -0.99 14.59 -11.49
N ARG A 57 -0.81 15.41 -12.53
CA ARG A 57 0.44 16.15 -12.77
C ARG A 57 0.80 17.08 -11.60
N ARG A 58 -0.20 17.77 -11.04
CA ARG A 58 0.00 18.65 -9.86
C ARG A 58 0.40 17.85 -8.62
N LEU A 59 -0.22 16.69 -8.39
CA LEU A 59 0.11 15.82 -7.26
C LEU A 59 1.51 15.24 -7.41
N GLU A 60 1.90 14.79 -8.60
CA GLU A 60 3.25 14.29 -8.88
C GLU A 60 4.31 15.35 -8.60
N SER A 61 4.10 16.58 -9.09
CA SER A 61 5.03 17.69 -8.83
C SER A 61 5.16 18.02 -7.34
N ARG A 62 4.05 17.99 -6.58
CA ARG A 62 4.09 18.20 -5.12
C ARG A 62 4.80 17.05 -4.40
N LEU A 63 4.55 15.82 -4.82
CA LEU A 63 5.15 14.63 -4.24
C LEU A 63 6.67 14.67 -4.42
N GLU A 64 7.15 15.06 -5.60
CA GLU A 64 8.57 15.22 -5.86
C GLU A 64 9.20 16.31 -4.97
N HIS A 65 8.56 17.47 -4.87
CA HIS A 65 9.02 18.53 -3.98
C HIS A 65 9.11 18.08 -2.51
N TYR A 66 8.14 17.31 -2.02
CA TYR A 66 8.20 16.79 -0.65
C TYR A 66 9.25 15.71 -0.47
N LYS A 67 9.52 14.87 -1.47
CA LYS A 67 10.63 13.90 -1.42
C LYS A 67 11.97 14.61 -1.26
N GLU A 68 12.22 15.68 -1.99
CA GLU A 68 13.43 16.50 -1.84
C GLU A 68 13.53 17.07 -0.41
N GLN A 69 12.44 17.59 0.14
CA GLN A 69 12.42 18.08 1.52
C GLN A 69 12.69 16.97 2.54
N VAL A 70 12.10 15.80 2.36
CA VAL A 70 12.33 14.62 3.22
C VAL A 70 13.80 14.19 3.15
N ALA A 71 14.40 14.16 1.96
CA ALA A 71 15.81 13.83 1.80
C ALA A 71 16.70 14.79 2.60
N ILE A 72 16.50 16.11 2.45
CA ILE A 72 17.25 17.13 3.18
C ILE A 72 17.08 16.98 4.71
N LEU A 73 15.85 16.74 5.17
CA LEU A 73 15.58 16.55 6.60
C LEU A 73 16.21 15.26 7.13
N SER A 74 16.17 14.17 6.36
CA SER A 74 16.79 12.90 6.73
C SER A 74 18.31 13.01 6.84
N GLU A 75 18.97 13.74 5.93
CA GLU A 75 20.41 14.01 6.02
C GLU A 75 20.76 14.81 7.27
N ARG A 76 19.96 15.84 7.59
CA ARG A 76 20.13 16.63 8.82
C ARG A 76 19.94 15.79 10.07
N TYR A 77 18.92 14.93 10.08
CA TYR A 77 18.65 14.03 11.19
C TYR A 77 19.82 13.04 11.40
N ALA A 78 20.30 12.41 10.33
CA ALA A 78 21.45 11.51 10.39
C ALA A 78 22.74 12.20 10.86
N ALA A 79 22.88 13.51 10.62
CA ALA A 79 24.01 14.27 11.13
C ALA A 79 23.96 14.44 12.66
N TYR A 80 22.78 14.50 13.27
CA TYR A 80 22.64 14.50 14.72
C TYR A 80 22.97 13.14 15.35
N GLU A 81 22.62 12.03 14.69
CA GLU A 81 22.99 10.68 15.15
C GLU A 81 24.50 10.41 15.04
N LYS A 82 25.18 11.02 14.06
CA LYS A 82 26.64 10.90 13.89
C LYS A 82 27.46 11.83 14.79
N ALA A 83 26.82 12.78 15.49
CA ALA A 83 27.53 13.70 16.37
C ALA A 83 28.04 12.94 17.61
N PRO A 84 29.37 12.85 17.84
CA PRO A 84 29.90 12.13 18.98
C PRO A 84 29.57 12.90 20.26
N GLY A 85 28.61 12.40 21.03
CA GLY A 85 28.23 12.97 22.33
C GLY A 85 26.75 12.95 22.69
N MET A 86 25.85 12.57 21.78
CA MET A 86 24.44 12.34 22.12
C MET A 86 23.91 11.06 21.47
N GLY A 87 23.80 9.98 22.24
CA GLY A 87 22.99 8.81 21.87
C GLY A 87 23.75 7.62 21.30
N GLU A 88 24.64 7.03 22.10
CA GLU A 88 24.87 5.58 21.99
C GLU A 88 23.57 4.86 22.39
N THR A 89 22.63 4.70 21.47
CA THR A 89 21.64 3.59 21.43
C THR A 89 20.78 3.79 20.18
N SER A 90 21.24 3.30 19.04
CA SER A 90 20.42 2.70 17.99
C SER A 90 21.34 2.45 16.80
N GLU A 91 21.88 1.23 16.74
CA GLU A 91 22.26 0.66 15.45
C GLU A 91 21.06 0.80 14.52
N GLN A 92 21.17 1.71 13.55
CA GLN A 92 20.25 1.79 12.43
C GLN A 92 20.35 0.48 11.65
N VAL A 93 19.43 -0.43 11.93
CA VAL A 93 19.12 -1.55 11.04
C VAL A 93 18.53 -0.91 9.79
N ASP A 94 19.33 -0.91 8.74
CA ASP A 94 18.98 -0.55 7.37
C ASP A 94 17.58 -1.08 7.04
N ALA A 95 16.61 -0.18 6.87
CA ALA A 95 15.21 -0.50 6.58
C ALA A 95 15.02 -0.95 5.12
N GLY A 96 15.91 -1.82 4.64
CA GLY A 96 15.62 -2.70 3.51
C GLY A 96 14.54 -3.68 3.97
N ALA A 97 13.54 -3.92 3.13
CA ALA A 97 12.47 -4.88 3.41
C ALA A 97 13.05 -6.15 4.04
N LEU A 98 12.63 -6.44 5.28
CA LEU A 98 13.10 -7.60 6.04
C LEU A 98 12.98 -8.84 5.17
N THR A 99 14.09 -9.56 4.99
CA THR A 99 14.06 -10.78 4.21
C THR A 99 13.16 -11.82 4.89
N PRO A 100 12.52 -12.74 4.15
CA PRO A 100 11.73 -13.81 4.75
C PRO A 100 12.50 -14.63 5.80
N ASP A 101 13.81 -14.77 5.62
CA ASP A 101 14.70 -15.44 6.56
C ASP A 101 14.92 -14.63 7.85
N GLN A 102 15.04 -13.30 7.77
CA GLN A 102 15.09 -12.42 8.94
C GLN A 102 13.79 -12.45 9.74
N ILE A 103 12.63 -12.46 9.06
CA ILE A 103 11.33 -12.60 9.71
C ILE A 103 11.21 -13.96 10.41
N ARG A 104 11.64 -15.04 9.75
CA ARG A 104 11.64 -16.38 10.36
C ARG A 104 12.56 -16.46 11.59
N ALA A 105 13.76 -15.89 11.50
CA ALA A 105 14.70 -15.84 12.61
C ALA A 105 14.15 -15.02 13.79
N ALA A 106 13.51 -13.88 13.51
CA ALA A 106 12.84 -13.07 14.53
C ALA A 106 11.69 -13.85 15.21
N ARG A 107 10.86 -14.57 14.45
CA ARG A 107 9.79 -15.43 14.99
C ARG A 107 10.33 -16.52 15.91
N GLU A 108 11.42 -17.17 15.51
CA GLU A 108 12.04 -18.23 16.30
C GLU A 108 12.63 -17.66 17.60
N ALA A 109 13.28 -16.50 17.55
CA ALA A 109 13.80 -15.81 18.73
C ALA A 109 12.68 -15.42 19.70
N VAL A 110 11.59 -14.82 19.20
CA VAL A 110 10.40 -14.48 20.00
C VAL A 110 9.80 -15.74 20.64
N SER A 111 9.63 -16.83 19.89
CA SER A 111 9.06 -18.08 20.42
C SER A 111 9.91 -18.71 21.54
N LYS A 112 11.24 -18.62 21.44
CA LYS A 112 12.17 -19.09 22.48
C LYS A 112 12.03 -18.27 23.76
N VAL A 113 11.92 -16.95 23.65
CA VAL A 113 11.76 -16.05 24.79
C VAL A 113 10.37 -16.22 25.42
N GLU A 114 9.33 -16.42 24.62
CA GLU A 114 7.97 -16.71 25.11
C GLU A 114 7.93 -17.98 25.99
N GLY A 115 8.65 -19.03 25.57
CA GLY A 115 8.81 -20.25 26.38
C GLY A 115 9.64 -20.03 27.66
N ALA A 116 10.56 -19.07 27.66
CA ALA A 116 11.41 -18.73 28.81
C ALA A 116 10.75 -17.72 29.77
N ALA A 117 9.78 -16.93 29.30
CA ALA A 117 9.14 -15.85 30.07
C ALA A 117 8.53 -16.30 31.41
N PRO A 118 7.87 -17.48 31.54
CA PRO A 118 7.36 -17.96 32.83
C PRO A 118 8.47 -18.25 33.86
N PHE A 119 9.68 -18.56 33.40
CA PHE A 119 10.84 -18.83 34.25
C PHE A 119 11.55 -17.52 34.64
N LEU A 120 11.57 -16.53 33.73
CA LEU A 120 12.12 -15.20 33.98
C LEU A 120 11.26 -14.39 34.96
N ARG A 121 9.93 -14.52 34.90
CA ARG A 121 9.00 -13.87 35.86
C ARG A 121 9.17 -14.31 37.32
N LYS A 122 9.88 -15.41 37.57
CA LYS A 122 10.18 -15.90 38.93
C LYS A 122 11.55 -15.45 39.44
N HIS A 123 12.32 -14.70 38.64
CA HIS A 123 13.62 -14.16 39.01
C HIS A 123 13.54 -12.63 39.06
N ASP A 124 13.68 -12.06 40.26
CA ASP A 124 13.59 -10.62 40.55
C ASP A 124 14.84 -9.82 40.13
N GLY A 125 15.49 -10.21 39.03
CA GLY A 125 16.63 -9.46 38.51
C GLY A 125 16.20 -8.38 37.53
N ASP A 126 16.78 -7.19 37.62
CA ASP A 126 16.59 -6.09 36.64
C ASP A 126 16.78 -6.57 35.18
N PHE A 127 17.65 -7.56 34.98
CA PHE A 127 17.86 -8.21 33.67
C PHE A 127 16.64 -8.97 33.15
N ALA A 128 15.92 -9.70 34.02
CA ALA A 128 14.73 -10.46 33.63
C ALA A 128 13.57 -9.51 33.28
N ALA A 129 13.45 -8.39 34.00
CA ALA A 129 12.47 -7.34 33.70
C ALA A 129 12.75 -6.69 32.34
N GLN A 130 14.01 -6.30 32.08
CA GLN A 130 14.42 -5.70 30.80
C GLN A 130 14.21 -6.65 29.61
N LEU A 131 14.45 -7.95 29.80
CA LEU A 131 14.24 -8.94 28.73
C LEU A 131 12.76 -9.13 28.40
N ILE A 132 11.88 -9.07 29.40
CA ILE A 132 10.43 -9.14 29.21
C ILE A 132 9.91 -7.87 28.53
N GLU A 133 10.38 -6.69 28.96
CA GLU A 133 10.02 -5.41 28.34
C GLU A 133 10.41 -5.36 26.86
N LEU A 134 11.62 -5.84 26.53
CA LEU A 134 12.08 -5.95 25.15
C LEU A 134 11.22 -6.94 24.34
N PHE A 135 10.84 -8.07 24.93
CA PHE A 135 9.93 -9.03 24.29
C PHE A 135 8.57 -8.43 23.98
N ASP A 136 7.95 -7.76 24.96
CA ASP A 136 6.63 -7.14 24.81
C ASP A 136 6.64 -6.02 23.75
N ALA A 137 7.76 -5.30 23.61
CA ALA A 137 7.94 -4.28 22.58
C ALA A 137 8.09 -4.86 21.16
N VAL A 138 8.81 -5.97 21.00
CA VAL A 138 9.17 -6.53 19.69
C VAL A 138 8.13 -7.52 19.16
N ALA A 139 7.48 -8.29 20.03
CA ALA A 139 6.52 -9.32 19.62
C ALA A 139 5.37 -8.80 18.72
N PRO A 140 4.76 -7.62 18.96
CA PRO A 140 3.70 -7.08 18.11
C PRO A 140 4.19 -6.76 16.70
N VAL A 141 5.39 -6.20 16.56
CA VAL A 141 5.99 -5.81 15.27
C VAL A 141 6.26 -7.04 14.42
N VAL A 142 6.76 -8.12 15.02
CA VAL A 142 6.99 -9.39 14.31
C VAL A 142 5.68 -10.06 13.89
N ARG A 143 4.63 -9.95 14.72
CA ARG A 143 3.29 -10.50 14.42
C ARG A 143 2.53 -9.70 13.36
N SER A 144 2.76 -8.38 13.23
CA SER A 144 2.11 -7.55 12.21
C SER A 144 2.63 -7.76 10.79
N HIS A 145 3.75 -8.49 10.62
CA HIS A 145 4.30 -8.91 9.32
C HIS A 145 3.93 -10.38 8.98
N LEU A 146 2.75 -10.83 9.45
CA LEU A 146 2.08 -12.07 9.04
C LEU A 146 1.07 -11.78 7.92
#